data_AF-A0A8T6N683-F1
#
_entry.id   AF-A0A8T6N683-F1
#
_cell.length_a   1.000
_cell.length_b   1.000
_cell.length_c   1.000
_cell.angle_alpha   90.00
_cell.angle_beta   90.00
_cell.angle_gamma   90.00
#
_symmetry.space_group_name_H-M   'P 1'
#
loop_
_entity.id
_entity.type
_entity.pdbx_description
1 polymer ?
#
loop_
_entity_poly.entity_id
_entity_poly.type
_entity_poly.pdbx_seq_one_letter_code
_entity_poly.pdbx_strand_id
1 'polypeptide(L)'
;MPWVESVRYLDHDRIDYLIEMWDTHDWYERKINKGGTWKSRRRNTLTTESKHRLHRLCDWLLEFQGSVKQQFSKDKAFIYSNDQGELEMLVQDINPKGYLMSEVIIDRPANTVKSRYDGFTVRAYLRSRSMSTQEKQTLVKFISNNKPHIRINVGLERFVTNNSVRLRDYFFIDLPDRRLLGVLELMVPGTIRKIMDIMR
;
A
#
# COMPACT_ATOMS: atom_id res chain seq x y z
N MET A 1 5.80 13.84 -10.09
CA MET A 1 5.11 14.17 -11.35
C MET A 1 3.67 14.49 -10.98
N PRO A 2 3.20 15.73 -11.10
CA PRO A 2 1.85 16.09 -10.69
C PRO A 2 0.83 15.19 -11.39
N TRP A 3 -0.20 14.76 -10.67
CA TRP A 3 -1.37 14.10 -11.26
C TRP A 3 -1.11 12.78 -11.99
N VAL A 4 0.01 12.11 -11.72
CA VAL A 4 0.39 10.84 -12.37
C VAL A 4 -0.63 9.71 -12.23
N GLU A 5 -1.57 9.83 -11.29
CA GLU A 5 -2.72 8.93 -11.20
C GLU A 5 -3.67 8.95 -12.41
N SER A 6 -3.61 9.97 -13.27
CA SER A 6 -4.37 9.99 -14.52
C SER A 6 -3.97 8.86 -15.47
N VAL A 7 -2.71 8.43 -15.43
CA VAL A 7 -2.15 7.35 -16.26
C VAL A 7 -2.68 5.97 -15.86
N ARG A 8 -3.39 5.84 -14.73
CA ARG A 8 -3.89 4.55 -14.22
C ARG A 8 -4.65 3.71 -15.26
N TYR A 9 -5.38 4.36 -16.16
CA TYR A 9 -6.23 3.69 -17.14
C TYR A 9 -5.58 3.55 -18.53
N LEU A 10 -4.34 4.01 -18.68
CA LEU A 10 -3.57 3.90 -19.94
C LEU A 10 -4.33 4.44 -21.15
N ASP A 11 -4.92 5.62 -20.99
CA ASP A 11 -5.77 6.28 -22.00
C ASP A 11 -5.41 7.77 -22.05
N HIS A 12 -4.93 8.22 -23.20
CA HIS A 12 -4.48 9.59 -23.41
C HIS A 12 -5.62 10.60 -23.34
N ASP A 13 -6.80 10.29 -23.88
CA ASP A 13 -7.95 11.20 -23.85
C ASP A 13 -8.41 11.39 -22.40
N ARG A 14 -8.37 10.31 -21.61
CA ARG A 14 -8.66 10.37 -20.18
C ARG A 14 -7.61 11.17 -19.40
N ILE A 15 -6.33 11.04 -19.75
CA ILE A 15 -5.26 11.84 -19.14
C ILE A 15 -5.55 13.33 -19.37
N ASP A 16 -5.89 13.70 -20.60
CA ASP A 16 -6.22 15.08 -20.99
C ASP A 16 -7.43 15.61 -20.24
N TYR A 17 -8.52 14.83 -20.23
CA TYR A 17 -9.73 15.18 -19.51
C TYR A 17 -9.49 15.40 -18.01
N LEU A 18 -8.74 14.51 -17.35
CA LEU A 18 -8.47 14.63 -15.92
C LEU A 18 -7.56 15.83 -15.61
N ILE A 19 -6.56 16.06 -16.45
CA ILE A 19 -5.69 17.23 -16.39
C ILE A 19 -6.52 18.52 -16.48
N GLU A 20 -7.35 18.63 -17.51
CA GLU A 20 -8.20 19.80 -17.74
C GLU A 20 -9.19 20.00 -16.59
N MET A 21 -9.84 18.91 -16.14
CA MET A 21 -10.73 18.94 -15.00
C MET A 21 -10.02 19.47 -13.74
N TRP A 22 -8.80 19.02 -13.45
CA TRP A 22 -8.05 19.49 -12.28
C TRP A 22 -7.54 20.93 -12.40
N ASP A 23 -7.18 21.37 -13.60
CA ASP A 23 -6.77 22.75 -13.87
C ASP A 23 -7.96 23.73 -13.75
N THR A 24 -9.13 23.32 -14.26
CA THR A 24 -10.37 24.11 -14.22
C THR A 24 -11.08 24.10 -12.86
N HIS A 25 -10.95 23.01 -12.09
CA HIS A 25 -11.63 22.84 -10.80
C HIS A 25 -10.70 23.08 -9.59
N ASP A 26 -9.75 24.02 -9.71
CA ASP A 26 -8.80 24.44 -8.66
C ASP A 26 -9.46 24.74 -7.28
N TRP A 27 -10.76 25.07 -7.27
CA TRP A 27 -11.56 25.26 -6.06
C TRP A 27 -11.84 23.98 -5.24
N TYR A 28 -11.63 22.78 -5.80
CA TYR A 28 -11.73 21.49 -5.10
C TYR A 28 -10.51 21.17 -4.22
N GLU A 29 -9.43 21.98 -4.28
CA GLU A 29 -8.36 21.92 -3.28
C GLU A 29 -8.92 22.33 -1.92
N ARG A 30 -9.42 21.34 -1.17
CA ARG A 30 -9.90 21.48 0.20
C ARG A 30 -8.91 22.32 0.99
N LYS A 31 -9.33 23.51 1.41
CA LYS A 31 -8.57 24.31 2.35
C LYS A 31 -8.36 23.46 3.61
N ILE A 32 -7.12 23.09 3.91
CA ILE A 32 -6.81 22.31 5.11
C ILE A 32 -6.52 23.32 6.23
N ASN A 33 -7.39 23.36 7.24
CA ASN A 33 -7.14 24.12 8.46
C ASN A 33 -6.14 23.33 9.33
N LYS A 34 -4.91 23.84 9.45
CA LYS A 34 -3.93 23.39 10.45
C LYS A 34 -3.91 24.36 11.62
N GLY A 35 -4.96 24.36 12.43
CA GLY A 35 -5.00 25.10 13.70
C GLY A 35 -4.87 26.62 13.57
N GLY A 36 -5.53 27.24 12.58
CA GLY A 36 -5.68 28.70 12.49
C GLY A 36 -5.15 29.36 11.22
N THR A 37 -4.50 28.63 10.31
CA THR A 37 -4.08 29.17 9.01
C THR A 37 -4.63 28.32 7.87
N TRP A 38 -5.42 28.96 7.00
CA TRP A 38 -5.78 28.39 5.71
C TRP A 38 -4.53 28.44 4.82
N LYS A 39 -3.95 27.29 4.49
CA LYS A 39 -2.94 27.19 3.44
C LYS A 39 -3.58 26.55 2.22
N SER A 40 -3.50 27.21 1.06
CA SER A 40 -3.66 26.51 -0.21
C SER A 40 -2.57 25.46 -0.31
N ARG A 41 -2.86 24.32 -0.94
CA ARG A 41 -1.80 23.37 -1.26
C ARG A 41 -0.85 24.07 -2.24
N ARG A 42 0.43 23.73 -2.16
CA ARG A 42 1.44 24.30 -3.06
C ARG A 42 0.99 24.06 -4.49
N ARG A 43 0.89 25.13 -5.29
CA ARG A 43 0.68 25.10 -6.73
C ARG A 43 1.73 24.20 -7.36
N ASN A 44 1.34 22.99 -7.75
CA ASN A 44 2.03 22.31 -8.83
C ASN A 44 1.25 22.67 -10.09
N THR A 45 1.46 23.88 -10.60
CA THR A 45 0.90 24.28 -11.90
C THR A 45 1.38 23.25 -12.92
N LEU A 46 0.44 22.57 -13.56
CA LEU A 46 0.77 21.56 -14.55
C LEU A 46 1.37 22.28 -15.76
N THR A 47 2.62 21.97 -16.09
CA THR A 47 3.28 22.51 -17.28
C THR A 47 2.96 21.64 -18.50
N THR A 48 3.06 22.19 -19.71
CA THR A 48 3.00 21.40 -20.97
C THR A 48 4.00 20.25 -20.95
N GLU A 49 5.18 20.47 -20.38
CA GLU A 49 6.20 19.43 -20.15
C GLU A 49 5.68 18.32 -19.22
N SER A 50 4.92 18.67 -18.17
CA SER A 50 4.34 17.68 -17.26
C SER A 50 3.28 16.83 -17.96
N LYS A 51 2.45 17.45 -18.81
CA LYS A 51 1.51 16.74 -19.68
C LYS A 51 2.25 15.77 -20.60
N HIS A 52 3.25 16.24 -21.35
CA HIS A 52 4.05 15.39 -22.25
C HIS A 52 4.67 14.19 -21.51
N ARG A 53 5.22 14.39 -20.30
CA ARG A 53 5.74 13.29 -19.46
C ARG A 53 4.68 12.25 -19.08
N LEU A 54 3.43 12.66 -18.87
CA LEU A 54 2.32 11.75 -18.57
C LEU A 54 1.94 10.91 -19.79
N HIS A 55 1.89 11.50 -20.99
CA HIS A 55 1.68 10.74 -22.23
C HIS A 55 2.83 9.78 -22.47
N ARG A 56 4.10 10.22 -22.33
CA ARG A 56 5.27 9.35 -22.47
C ARG A 56 5.25 8.17 -21.50
N LEU A 57 4.85 8.39 -20.25
CA LEU A 57 4.66 7.30 -19.30
C LEU A 57 3.55 6.34 -19.76
N CYS A 58 2.46 6.86 -20.31
CA CYS A 58 1.37 6.06 -20.85
C CYS A 58 1.81 5.22 -22.05
N ASP A 59 2.51 5.83 -23.01
CA ASP A 59 3.07 5.16 -24.19
C ASP A 59 3.99 4.02 -23.76
N TRP A 60 4.95 4.32 -22.88
CA TRP A 60 5.87 3.30 -22.38
C TRP A 60 5.14 2.13 -21.69
N LEU A 61 4.13 2.42 -20.87
CA LEU A 61 3.34 1.38 -20.20
C LEU A 61 2.50 0.54 -21.17
N LEU A 62 2.07 1.10 -22.30
CA LEU A 62 1.36 0.39 -23.36
C LEU A 62 2.30 -0.46 -24.23
N GLU A 63 3.51 0.04 -24.48
CA GLU A 63 4.52 -0.63 -25.31
C GLU A 63 5.32 -1.70 -24.55
N PHE A 64 5.44 -1.57 -23.22
CA PHE A 64 6.24 -2.46 -22.39
C PHE A 64 5.76 -3.91 -22.48
N GLN A 65 6.60 -4.77 -23.06
CA GLN A 65 6.30 -6.20 -23.27
C GLN A 65 6.56 -7.07 -22.02
N GLY A 66 7.20 -6.51 -21.00
CA GLY A 66 7.54 -7.21 -19.76
C GLY A 66 6.41 -7.25 -18.73
N SER A 67 6.63 -7.99 -17.64
CA SER A 67 5.74 -7.96 -16.48
C SER A 67 6.08 -6.77 -15.58
N VAL A 68 5.25 -5.73 -15.63
CA VAL A 68 5.34 -4.58 -14.72
C VAL A 68 4.18 -4.57 -13.74
N LYS A 69 4.48 -4.26 -12.47
CA LYS A 69 3.45 -3.89 -11.49
C LYS A 69 3.49 -2.40 -11.27
N GLN A 70 2.34 -1.75 -11.38
CA GLN A 70 2.20 -0.32 -11.18
C GLN A 70 1.26 0.01 -10.02
N GLN A 71 1.60 1.05 -9.28
CA GLN A 71 0.73 1.63 -8.25
C GLN A 71 0.81 3.15 -8.33
N PHE A 72 -0.32 3.77 -8.66
CA PHE A 72 -0.45 5.23 -8.69
C PHE A 72 -1.19 5.74 -7.45
N SER A 73 -0.72 6.87 -6.92
CA SER A 73 -1.31 7.59 -5.79
C SER A 73 -1.04 9.09 -5.93
N LYS A 74 -2.04 9.85 -6.38
CA LYS A 74 -1.93 11.31 -6.59
C LYS A 74 -0.74 11.64 -7.50
N ASP A 75 0.30 12.25 -6.93
CA ASP A 75 1.51 12.71 -7.65
C ASP A 75 2.68 11.71 -7.61
N LYS A 76 2.41 10.48 -7.15
CA LYS A 76 3.40 9.41 -6.99
C LYS A 76 3.01 8.19 -7.81
N ALA A 77 3.98 7.66 -8.54
CA ALA A 77 3.92 6.37 -9.20
C ALA A 77 4.98 5.45 -8.56
N PHE A 78 4.61 4.20 -8.33
CA PHE A 78 5.52 3.13 -7.96
C PHE A 78 5.45 2.08 -9.08
N ILE A 79 6.57 1.86 -9.74
CA ILE A 79 6.71 0.94 -10.86
C ILE A 79 7.70 -0.12 -10.43
N TYR A 80 7.31 -1.38 -10.56
CA TYR A 80 8.12 -2.54 -10.19
C TYR A 80 8.30 -3.42 -11.43
N SER A 81 9.55 -3.66 -11.80
CA SER A 81 9.95 -4.54 -12.90
C SER A 81 11.07 -5.46 -12.43
N ASN A 82 11.22 -6.61 -13.08
CA ASN A 82 12.40 -7.47 -12.94
C ASN A 82 13.52 -7.06 -13.90
N ASP A 83 13.22 -6.18 -14.86
CA ASP A 83 14.20 -5.61 -15.78
C ASP A 83 14.57 -4.20 -15.29
N GLN A 84 15.79 -4.06 -14.76
CA GLN A 84 16.32 -2.78 -14.30
C GLN A 84 16.66 -1.86 -15.48
N GLY A 85 17.17 -2.40 -16.59
CA GLY A 85 17.61 -1.61 -17.74
C GLY A 85 16.44 -0.84 -18.36
N GLU A 86 15.29 -1.50 -18.48
CA GLU A 86 14.05 -0.87 -18.97
C GLU A 86 13.55 0.26 -18.05
N LEU A 87 13.67 0.10 -16.72
CA LEU A 87 13.32 1.16 -15.78
C LEU A 87 14.31 2.34 -15.84
N GLU A 88 15.58 2.07 -16.08
CA GLU A 88 16.58 3.13 -16.27
C GLU A 88 16.32 3.92 -17.55
N MET A 89 15.98 3.24 -18.65
CA MET A 89 15.57 3.87 -19.90
C MET A 89 14.31 4.74 -19.70
N LEU A 90 13.31 4.23 -18.99
CA LEU A 90 12.11 5.00 -18.63
C LEU A 90 12.44 6.29 -17.86
N VAL A 91 13.32 6.18 -16.87
CA VAL A 91 13.72 7.33 -16.05
C VAL A 91 14.48 8.36 -16.89
N GLN A 92 15.32 7.91 -17.82
CA GLN A 92 16.04 8.79 -18.74
C GLN A 92 15.09 9.51 -19.71
N ASP A 93 14.11 8.80 -20.29
CA ASP A 93 13.13 9.36 -21.24
C ASP A 93 12.18 10.37 -20.57
N ILE A 94 11.58 9.98 -19.44
CA ILE A 94 10.61 10.84 -18.74
C ILE A 94 11.29 11.96 -17.95
N ASN A 95 12.50 11.71 -17.45
CA ASN A 95 13.25 12.58 -16.55
C ASN A 95 12.39 13.11 -15.36
N PRO A 96 11.84 12.21 -14.52
CA PRO A 96 10.96 12.61 -13.42
C PRO A 96 11.72 13.35 -12.31
N LYS A 97 11.17 14.47 -11.84
CA LYS A 97 11.70 15.16 -10.65
C LYS A 97 11.55 14.30 -9.40
N GLY A 98 12.67 14.03 -8.72
CA GLY A 98 12.70 13.37 -7.41
C GLY A 98 12.33 11.89 -7.47
N TYR A 99 12.95 11.13 -8.38
CA TYR A 99 12.82 9.68 -8.41
C TYR A 99 13.77 9.00 -7.43
N LEU A 100 13.42 7.78 -7.04
CA LEU A 100 14.26 6.87 -6.28
C LEU A 100 14.15 5.50 -6.95
N MET A 101 15.27 4.95 -7.37
CA MET A 101 15.36 3.58 -7.84
C MET A 101 16.05 2.74 -6.76
N SER A 102 15.49 1.57 -6.47
CA SER A 102 16.03 0.65 -5.49
C SER A 102 15.79 -0.77 -5.97
N GLU A 103 16.83 -1.60 -5.91
CA GLU A 103 16.71 -3.03 -6.17
C GLU A 103 16.36 -3.78 -4.88
N VAL A 104 15.50 -4.79 -4.99
CA VAL A 104 15.20 -5.71 -3.89
C VAL A 104 15.40 -7.13 -4.40
N ILE A 105 16.47 -7.77 -3.95
CA ILE A 105 16.72 -9.19 -4.20
C ILE A 105 15.79 -9.99 -3.29
N ILE A 106 14.87 -10.76 -3.89
CA ILE A 106 13.97 -11.65 -3.17
C ILE A 106 14.58 -13.06 -3.23
N ASP A 107 15.36 -13.39 -2.21
CA ASP A 107 16.05 -14.67 -2.02
C ASP A 107 15.18 -15.76 -1.39
N ARG A 108 13.85 -15.62 -1.48
CA ARG A 108 12.89 -16.46 -0.76
C ARG A 108 11.75 -16.94 -1.64
N PRO A 109 11.30 -18.20 -1.48
CA PRO A 109 10.10 -18.71 -2.12
C PRO A 109 8.89 -17.77 -2.02
N ALA A 110 8.07 -17.77 -3.07
CA ALA A 110 6.82 -17.03 -3.09
C ALA A 110 5.92 -17.42 -1.90
N ASN A 111 5.11 -16.47 -1.43
CA ASN A 111 4.18 -16.66 -0.30
C ASN A 111 4.82 -16.96 1.07
N THR A 112 6.10 -16.61 1.24
CA THR A 112 6.80 -16.76 2.52
C THR A 112 7.19 -15.41 3.13
N VAL A 113 7.44 -15.42 4.44
CA VAL A 113 7.97 -14.27 5.19
C VAL A 113 9.09 -14.71 6.12
N LYS A 114 9.98 -13.78 6.46
CA LYS A 114 10.95 -13.99 7.54
C LYS A 114 10.36 -13.54 8.87
N SER A 115 10.59 -14.32 9.92
CA SER A 115 10.38 -13.89 11.30
C SER A 115 11.72 -13.80 12.01
N ARG A 116 11.83 -12.84 12.93
CA ARG A 116 12.99 -12.75 13.85
C ARG A 116 12.81 -13.59 15.11
N TYR A 117 11.65 -14.22 15.25
CA TYR A 117 11.28 -14.98 16.43
C TYR A 117 11.26 -16.46 16.10
N ASP A 118 11.93 -17.25 16.92
CA ASP A 118 11.93 -18.70 16.80
C ASP A 118 10.62 -19.32 17.24
N GLY A 119 10.36 -20.54 16.77
CA GLY A 119 9.18 -21.33 17.16
C GLY A 119 7.89 -21.00 16.39
N PHE A 120 7.89 -19.99 15.50
CA PHE A 120 6.75 -19.65 14.67
C PHE A 120 6.93 -20.16 13.23
N THR A 121 5.89 -20.74 12.65
CA THR A 121 5.90 -21.32 11.29
C THR A 121 4.88 -20.67 10.37
N VAL A 122 3.92 -19.91 10.91
CA VAL A 122 2.82 -19.32 10.14
C VAL A 122 2.61 -17.87 10.55
N ARG A 123 2.44 -16.97 9.57
CA ARG A 123 2.00 -15.58 9.76
C ARG A 123 0.62 -15.38 9.15
N ALA A 124 -0.34 -14.94 9.96
CA ALA A 124 -1.65 -14.52 9.49
C ALA A 124 -1.77 -13.00 9.50
N TYR A 125 -1.95 -12.40 8.32
CA TYR A 125 -2.27 -10.99 8.15
C TYR A 125 -3.77 -10.77 8.30
N LEU A 126 -4.12 -9.73 9.07
CA LEU A 126 -5.51 -9.38 9.34
C LEU A 126 -6.10 -8.52 8.21
N ARG A 127 -7.42 -8.59 8.02
CA ARG A 127 -8.17 -7.81 7.03
C ARG A 127 -8.45 -6.41 7.57
N SER A 128 -8.12 -5.39 6.80
CA SER A 128 -8.49 -4.01 7.11
C SER A 128 -10.02 -3.86 7.09
N ARG A 129 -10.60 -3.67 8.27
CA ARG A 129 -12.02 -3.36 8.44
C ARG A 129 -12.26 -2.58 9.71
N SER A 130 -13.41 -1.92 9.78
CA SER A 130 -13.94 -1.45 11.05
C SER A 130 -14.58 -2.63 11.78
N MET A 131 -14.29 -2.77 13.06
CA MET A 131 -14.90 -3.75 13.95
C MET A 131 -15.92 -3.05 14.83
N SER A 132 -16.90 -3.81 15.33
CA SER A 132 -17.65 -3.39 16.51
C SER A 132 -16.76 -3.43 17.76
N THR A 133 -17.16 -2.71 18.80
CA THR A 133 -16.49 -2.76 20.10
C THR A 133 -16.43 -4.19 20.65
N GLN A 134 -17.51 -4.96 20.47
CA GLN A 134 -17.58 -6.35 20.91
C GLN A 134 -16.58 -7.24 20.16
N GLU A 135 -16.52 -7.14 18.83
CA GLU A 135 -15.55 -7.91 18.03
C GLU A 135 -14.11 -7.55 18.45
N LYS A 136 -13.83 -6.26 18.70
CA LYS A 136 -12.51 -5.85 19.19
C LYS A 136 -12.19 -6.50 20.54
N GLN A 137 -13.11 -6.46 21.50
CA GLN A 137 -12.92 -7.08 22.81
C GLN A 137 -12.68 -8.59 22.69
N THR A 138 -13.42 -9.27 21.81
CA THR A 138 -13.22 -10.69 21.50
C THR A 138 -11.83 -10.96 20.93
N LEU A 139 -11.37 -10.15 19.97
CA LEU A 139 -10.02 -10.26 19.40
C LEU A 139 -8.93 -10.01 20.45
N VAL A 140 -9.08 -8.98 21.29
CA VAL A 140 -8.15 -8.66 22.39
C VAL A 140 -8.10 -9.81 23.40
N LYS A 141 -9.24 -10.41 23.73
CA LYS A 141 -9.33 -11.59 24.61
C LYS A 141 -8.64 -12.80 24.00
N PHE A 142 -8.86 -13.07 22.71
CA PHE A 142 -8.15 -14.13 21.99
C PHE A 142 -6.63 -13.92 22.05
N ILE A 143 -6.15 -12.70 21.77
CA ILE A 143 -4.72 -12.38 21.80
C ILE A 143 -4.14 -12.57 23.21
N SER A 144 -4.83 -12.04 24.22
CA SER A 144 -4.37 -12.09 25.61
C SER A 144 -4.29 -13.53 26.13
N ASN A 145 -5.29 -14.36 25.82
CA ASN A 145 -5.35 -15.75 26.27
C ASN A 145 -4.31 -16.65 25.61
N ASN A 146 -3.87 -16.31 24.40
CA ASN A 146 -2.93 -17.12 23.62
C ASN A 146 -1.52 -16.52 23.56
N LYS A 147 -1.22 -15.51 24.39
CA LYS A 147 0.06 -14.77 24.39
C LYS A 147 1.33 -15.66 24.43
N PRO A 148 1.37 -16.82 25.11
CA PRO A 148 2.54 -17.70 25.07
C PRO A 148 2.77 -18.38 23.71
N HIS A 149 1.73 -18.49 22.88
CA HIS A 149 1.73 -19.25 21.62
C HIS A 149 1.61 -18.36 20.39
N ILE A 150 1.46 -17.05 20.56
CA ILE A 150 1.34 -16.12 19.43
C ILE A 150 2.30 -14.96 19.61
N ARG A 151 2.76 -14.41 18.48
CA ARG A 151 3.45 -13.12 18.47
C ARG A 151 2.70 -12.15 17.57
N ILE A 152 2.36 -10.99 18.11
CA ILE A 152 1.74 -9.92 17.34
C ILE A 152 2.78 -8.86 16.96
N ASN A 153 2.53 -8.13 15.87
CA ASN A 153 3.40 -7.02 15.48
C ASN A 153 3.11 -5.75 16.29
N VAL A 154 4.07 -4.83 16.33
CA VAL A 154 3.99 -3.56 17.10
C VAL A 154 2.73 -2.75 16.75
N GLY A 155 2.30 -2.79 15.48
CA GLY A 155 1.06 -2.13 15.07
C GLY A 155 -0.17 -2.70 15.76
N LEU A 156 -0.27 -4.03 15.82
CA LEU A 156 -1.36 -4.73 16.49
C LEU A 156 -1.27 -4.60 18.01
N GLU A 157 -0.07 -4.58 18.60
CA GLU A 157 0.13 -4.28 20.03
C GLU A 157 -0.49 -2.92 20.40
N ARG A 158 -0.27 -1.88 19.59
CA ARG A 158 -0.87 -0.55 19.78
C ARG A 158 -2.38 -0.55 19.58
N PHE A 159 -2.90 -1.36 18.66
CA PHE A 159 -4.34 -1.51 18.44
C PHE A 159 -5.03 -2.15 19.65
N VAL A 160 -4.40 -3.15 20.26
CA VAL A 160 -4.92 -3.83 21.45
C VAL A 160 -5.07 -2.85 22.62
N THR A 161 -4.15 -1.89 22.77
CA THR A 161 -4.14 -0.95 23.91
C THR A 161 -4.92 0.35 23.68
N ASN A 162 -5.20 0.73 22.43
CA ASN A 162 -5.89 1.98 22.12
C ASN A 162 -7.42 1.81 22.05
N ASN A 163 -8.16 2.90 21.83
CA ASN A 163 -9.63 2.87 21.62
C ASN A 163 -10.04 2.70 20.13
N SER A 164 -9.09 2.47 19.22
CA SER A 164 -9.39 2.34 17.80
C SER A 164 -10.07 1.01 17.51
N VAL A 165 -11.17 1.03 16.77
CA VAL A 165 -11.85 -0.19 16.29
C VAL A 165 -11.48 -0.55 14.85
N ARG A 166 -10.50 0.14 14.26
CA ARG A 166 -10.10 -0.07 12.86
C ARG A 166 -8.88 -0.97 12.76
N LEU A 167 -9.07 -2.16 12.22
CA LEU A 167 -7.97 -3.04 11.81
C LEU A 167 -7.29 -2.50 10.56
N ARG A 168 -6.02 -2.88 10.39
CA ARG A 168 -5.17 -2.51 9.25
C ARG A 168 -4.59 -3.76 8.62
N ASP A 169 -4.40 -3.72 7.30
CA ASP A 169 -3.92 -4.86 6.50
C ASP A 169 -2.50 -5.33 6.84
N TYR A 170 -1.71 -4.47 7.48
CA TYR A 170 -0.35 -4.79 7.91
C TYR A 170 -0.28 -5.33 9.35
N PHE A 171 -1.42 -5.44 10.05
CA PHE A 171 -1.45 -6.16 11.33
C PHE A 171 -1.33 -7.65 11.07
N PHE A 172 -0.55 -8.34 11.90
CA PHE A 172 -0.36 -9.78 11.77
C PHE A 172 -0.14 -10.47 13.11
N ILE A 173 -0.39 -11.77 13.11
CA ILE A 173 -0.13 -12.70 14.20
C ILE A 173 0.76 -13.83 13.64
N ASP A 174 1.88 -14.10 14.31
CA ASP A 174 2.73 -15.26 14.08
C ASP A 174 2.34 -16.38 15.03
N LEU A 175 2.28 -17.61 14.53
CA LEU A 175 1.83 -18.80 15.25
C LEU A 175 2.77 -19.99 14.96
N PRO A 176 2.89 -20.94 15.91
CA PRO A 176 3.66 -22.17 15.73
C PRO A 176 3.00 -23.15 14.75
N ASP A 177 1.67 -23.07 14.59
CA ASP A 177 0.87 -23.88 13.67
C ASP A 177 -0.42 -23.16 13.24
N ARG A 178 -1.25 -23.82 12.41
CA ARG A 178 -2.50 -23.26 11.87
C ARG A 178 -3.73 -23.47 12.76
N ARG A 179 -3.65 -24.17 13.90
CA ARG A 179 -4.82 -24.56 14.71
C ARG A 179 -5.56 -23.36 15.27
N LEU A 180 -4.80 -22.40 15.82
CA LEU A 180 -5.36 -21.18 16.41
C LEU A 180 -5.99 -20.23 15.38
N LEU A 181 -5.69 -20.40 14.08
CA LEU A 181 -6.34 -19.61 13.02
C LEU A 181 -7.82 -19.97 12.87
N GLY A 182 -8.16 -21.26 12.98
CA GLY A 182 -9.56 -21.70 12.97
C GLY A 182 -10.34 -21.13 14.15
N VAL A 183 -9.74 -21.14 15.34
CA VAL A 183 -10.34 -20.55 16.55
C VAL A 183 -10.57 -19.05 16.38
N LEU A 184 -9.60 -18.33 15.83
CA LEU A 184 -9.73 -16.89 15.55
C LEU A 184 -10.89 -16.61 14.59
N GLU A 185 -11.02 -17.36 13.49
CA GLU A 185 -12.11 -17.18 12.53
C GLU A 185 -13.48 -17.54 13.09
N LEU A 186 -13.56 -18.51 14.02
CA LEU A 186 -14.82 -18.81 14.71
C LEU A 186 -15.21 -17.69 15.68
N MET A 187 -14.25 -17.12 16.40
CA MET A 187 -14.51 -16.06 17.38
C MET A 187 -14.80 -14.70 16.74
N VAL A 188 -14.08 -14.38 15.66
CA VAL A 188 -14.21 -13.11 14.94
C VAL A 188 -14.10 -13.38 13.43
N PRO A 189 -15.21 -13.77 12.77
CA PRO A 189 -15.19 -14.15 11.36
C PRO A 189 -14.68 -13.05 10.41
N GLY A 190 -14.05 -13.48 9.32
CA GLY A 190 -13.55 -12.60 8.26
C GLY A 190 -12.38 -11.71 8.70
N THR A 191 -11.68 -12.09 9.76
CA THR A 191 -10.56 -11.33 10.33
C THR A 191 -9.26 -11.62 9.60
N ILE A 192 -9.06 -12.84 9.11
CA ILE A 192 -7.87 -13.25 8.37
C ILE A 192 -8.01 -12.83 6.90
N ARG A 193 -6.98 -12.13 6.41
CA ARG A 193 -6.86 -11.73 4.99
C ARG A 193 -5.98 -12.70 4.21
N LYS A 194 -4.81 -13.00 4.75
CA LYS A 194 -3.78 -13.81 4.08
C LYS A 194 -2.99 -14.60 5.11
N ILE A 195 -2.69 -15.84 4.79
CA ILE A 195 -1.81 -16.71 5.56
C ILE A 195 -0.53 -16.90 4.74
N MET A 196 0.62 -16.85 5.39
CA MET A 196 1.94 -17.03 4.79
C MET A 196 2.77 -17.94 5.68
N ASP A 197 3.62 -18.77 5.08
CA ASP A 197 4.54 -19.59 5.83
C ASP A 197 5.77 -18.75 6.25
N ILE A 198 6.27 -19.00 7.46
CA ILE A 198 7.45 -18.35 8.01
C ILE A 198 8.66 -19.23 7.70
N MET A 199 9.65 -18.65 7.02
CA MET A 199 10.96 -19.28 6.83
C MET A 199 11.99 -18.66 7.75
N ARG A 200 13.04 -19.43 8.03
CA ARG A 200 14.19 -19.03 8.84
C ARG A 200 15.28 -18.45 7.96
#